data_AF-A0A523LC20-F1
#
_entry.id   AF-A0A523LC20-F1
#
_cell.length_a   1.000
_cell.length_b   1.000
_cell.length_c   1.000
_cell.angle_alpha   90.00
_cell.angle_beta   90.00
_cell.angle_gamma   90.00
#
_symmetry.space_group_name_H-M   'P 1'
#
loop_
_entity.id
_entity.type
_entity.pdbx_description
1 polymer ?
#
loop_
_entity_poly.entity_id
_entity_poly.type
_entity_poly.pdbx_seq_one_letter_code
_entity_poly.pdbx_strand_id
1 'polypeptide(L)'
;MFYAAIHAEKGELDFDKVEAEVVHVARKLISGDCSVKAILFECTDLPPYAAAVQQAVGLPIFDYTTMINYVHSGLVRKPFKGYQ
;
A
#
# COMPACT_ATOMS: atom_id res chain seq x y z
N MET A 1 -8.46 -15.25 0.68
CA MET A 1 -7.32 -16.06 1.15
C MET A 1 -6.39 -15.22 2.03
N PHE A 2 -6.35 -13.90 1.84
CA PHE A 2 -5.71 -12.92 2.73
C PHE A 2 -6.06 -13.06 4.23
N TYR A 3 -7.35 -13.22 4.54
CA TYR A 3 -7.82 -13.42 5.92
C TYR A 3 -7.22 -14.68 6.58
N ALA A 4 -7.02 -15.75 5.81
CA ALA A 4 -6.47 -17.00 6.34
C ALA A 4 -4.96 -16.91 6.57
N ALA A 5 -4.23 -16.15 5.73
CA ALA A 5 -2.79 -15.97 5.85
C ALA A 5 -2.38 -15.14 7.07
N ILE A 6 -3.19 -14.15 7.45
CA ILE A 6 -2.95 -13.33 8.65
C ILE A 6 -3.44 -14.05 9.93
N HIS A 7 -4.48 -14.88 9.85
CA HIS A 7 -5.06 -15.52 11.04
C HIS A 7 -4.50 -16.92 11.35
N ALA A 8 -3.79 -17.57 10.43
CA ALA A 8 -3.11 -18.83 10.66
C ALA A 8 -1.59 -18.59 10.77
N GLU A 9 -1.08 -18.42 11.99
CA GLU A 9 0.36 -18.53 12.33
C GLU A 9 0.89 -19.96 12.09
N LYS A 10 0.67 -20.53 10.89
CA LYS A 10 1.15 -21.84 10.46
C LYS A 10 1.50 -21.81 8.98
N GLY A 11 2.78 -21.62 8.69
CA GLY A 11 3.38 -21.76 7.36
C GLY A 11 4.17 -20.51 6.94
N GLU A 12 5.19 -20.71 6.10
CA GLU A 12 5.89 -19.59 5.45
C GLU A 12 4.89 -18.77 4.63
N LEU A 13 4.87 -17.46 4.87
CA LEU A 13 4.08 -16.52 4.09
C LEU A 13 4.75 -16.35 2.73
N ASP A 14 4.07 -16.77 1.67
CA ASP A 14 4.54 -16.59 0.30
C ASP A 14 4.19 -15.15 -0.17
N PHE A 15 5.15 -14.25 -0.03
CA PHE A 15 4.99 -12.83 -0.34
C PHE A 15 4.52 -12.58 -1.78
N ASP A 16 4.97 -13.38 -2.75
CA ASP A 16 4.59 -13.22 -4.16
C ASP A 16 3.12 -13.58 -4.37
N LYS A 17 2.64 -14.66 -3.73
CA LYS A 17 1.21 -15.02 -3.76
C LYS A 17 0.34 -13.97 -3.09
N VAL A 18 0.81 -13.45 -1.96
CA VAL A 18 0.09 -12.41 -1.22
C VAL A 18 0.02 -11.13 -2.06
N GLU A 19 1.13 -10.68 -2.64
CA GLU A 19 1.14 -9.51 -3.54
C GLU A 19 0.13 -9.68 -4.69
N ALA A 20 0.15 -10.84 -5.36
CA ALA A 20 -0.77 -11.13 -6.46
C ALA A 20 -2.25 -11.07 -6.02
N GLU A 21 -2.57 -11.55 -4.82
CA GLU A 21 -3.92 -11.46 -4.26
C GLU A 21 -4.31 -10.00 -3.95
N VAL A 22 -3.44 -9.20 -3.32
CA VAL A 22 -3.75 -7.76 -3.07
C VAL A 22 -4.00 -7.04 -4.38
N VAL A 23 -3.11 -7.23 -5.36
CA VAL A 23 -3.22 -6.61 -6.69
C VAL A 23 -4.52 -7.01 -7.37
N HIS A 24 -4.89 -8.29 -7.31
CA HIS A 24 -6.16 -8.76 -7.86
C HIS A 24 -7.37 -8.09 -7.20
N VAL A 25 -7.39 -8.02 -5.86
CA VAL A 25 -8.48 -7.38 -5.11
C VAL A 25 -8.58 -5.89 -5.44
N ALA A 26 -7.45 -5.18 -5.50
CA ALA A 26 -7.42 -3.76 -5.83
C ALA A 26 -7.92 -3.50 -7.26
N ARG A 27 -7.54 -4.32 -8.25
CA ARG A 27 -8.06 -4.24 -9.62
C ARG A 27 -9.56 -4.47 -9.66
N LYS A 28 -10.06 -5.48 -8.92
CA LYS A 28 -11.48 -5.78 -8.86
C LYS A 28 -12.27 -4.62 -8.26
N LEU A 29 -11.76 -4.00 -7.20
CA LEU A 29 -12.36 -2.82 -6.57
C LEU A 29 -12.55 -1.68 -7.58
N ILE A 30 -11.48 -1.28 -8.28
CA ILE A 30 -11.56 -0.17 -9.24
C ILE A 30 -12.40 -0.50 -10.49
N SER A 31 -12.47 -1.77 -10.89
CA SER A 31 -13.34 -2.19 -11.99
C SER A 31 -14.83 -2.19 -11.63
N GLY A 32 -15.14 -2.36 -10.34
CA GLY A 32 -16.52 -2.35 -9.84
C GLY A 32 -17.06 -0.95 -9.57
N ASP A 33 -16.18 0.02 -9.33
CA ASP A 33 -16.57 1.40 -9.05
C ASP A 33 -15.51 2.41 -9.57
N CYS A 34 -15.83 3.07 -10.68
CA CYS A 34 -14.99 4.11 -11.29
C CYS A 34 -14.92 5.42 -10.47
N SER A 35 -15.75 5.57 -9.43
CA SER A 35 -15.71 6.73 -8.55
C SER A 35 -14.53 6.70 -7.57
N VAL A 36 -13.94 5.52 -7.33
CA VAL A 36 -12.75 5.37 -6.49
C VAL A 36 -11.57 6.13 -7.10
N LYS A 37 -10.99 7.07 -6.35
CA LYS A 37 -9.85 7.89 -6.77
C LYS A 37 -8.58 7.71 -5.94
N ALA A 38 -8.65 6.96 -4.85
CA ALA A 38 -7.52 6.61 -3.99
C ALA A 38 -7.87 5.35 -3.19
N ILE A 39 -6.84 4.67 -2.67
CA ILE A 39 -6.99 3.49 -1.81
C ILE A 39 -6.23 3.72 -0.50
N LEU A 40 -6.84 3.32 0.62
CA LEU A 40 -6.21 3.31 1.94
C LEU A 40 -5.99 1.87 2.38
N PHE A 41 -4.75 1.51 2.73
CA PHE A 41 -4.43 0.26 3.41
C PHE A 41 -4.54 0.46 4.91
N GLU A 42 -5.55 -0.17 5.51
CA GLU A 42 -5.80 -0.12 6.95
C GLU A 42 -4.94 -1.11 7.74
N CYS A 43 -4.59 -2.26 7.15
CA CYS A 43 -3.82 -3.30 7.79
C CYS A 43 -2.33 -2.97 7.75
N THR A 44 -1.62 -3.21 8.86
CA THR A 44 -0.20 -2.93 9.00
C THR A 44 0.70 -3.83 8.16
N ASP A 45 0.17 -4.96 7.66
CA ASP A 45 0.93 -5.93 6.86
C ASP A 45 0.83 -5.69 5.34
N LEU A 46 -0.02 -4.75 4.92
CA LEU A 46 -0.22 -4.40 3.51
C LEU A 46 0.79 -3.42 2.89
N PRO A 47 1.46 -2.50 3.62
CA PRO A 47 2.39 -1.54 3.03
C PRO A 47 3.49 -2.13 2.13
N PRO A 48 4.05 -3.34 2.39
CA PRO A 48 5.01 -3.96 1.48
C PRO A 48 4.49 -4.10 0.03
N TYR A 49 3.17 -4.23 -0.16
CA TYR A 49 2.53 -4.44 -1.46
C TYR A 49 2.00 -3.14 -2.10
N ALA A 50 2.12 -2.00 -1.41
CA ALA A 50 1.54 -0.73 -1.86
C ALA A 50 2.07 -0.27 -3.22
N ALA A 51 3.36 -0.47 -3.49
CA ALA A 51 3.99 -0.12 -4.76
C ALA A 51 3.44 -0.95 -5.93
N ALA A 52 3.35 -2.28 -5.77
CA ALA A 52 2.81 -3.18 -6.78
C ALA A 52 1.34 -2.88 -7.09
N VAL A 53 0.55 -2.60 -6.04
CA VAL A 53 -0.85 -2.21 -6.19
C VAL A 53 -0.98 -0.86 -6.88
N GLN A 54 -0.18 0.13 -6.49
CA GLN A 54 -0.16 1.45 -7.14
C GLN A 54 0.14 1.34 -8.64
N GLN A 55 1.15 0.56 -9.01
CA GLN A 55 1.49 0.29 -10.41
C GLN A 55 0.32 -0.39 -11.15
N ALA A 56 -0.38 -1.31 -10.48
CA ALA A 56 -1.47 -2.05 -11.07
C ALA A 56 -2.71 -1.18 -11.35
N VAL A 57 -3.07 -0.29 -10.41
CA VAL A 57 -4.34 0.47 -10.47
C VAL A 57 -4.17 1.91 -10.95
N GLY A 58 -2.95 2.46 -10.90
CA GLY A 58 -2.68 3.84 -11.30
C GLY A 58 -3.28 4.91 -10.38
N LEU A 59 -3.66 4.55 -9.15
CA LEU A 59 -4.25 5.45 -8.16
C LEU A 59 -3.30 5.68 -6.98
N PRO A 60 -3.41 6.80 -6.25
CA PRO A 60 -2.74 7.01 -4.98
C PRO A 60 -3.09 5.89 -3.98
N ILE A 61 -2.05 5.34 -3.33
CA ILE A 61 -2.17 4.39 -2.22
C ILE A 61 -1.67 5.08 -0.96
N PHE A 62 -2.48 5.05 0.09
CA PHE A 62 -2.15 5.60 1.40
C PHE A 62 -2.08 4.48 2.43
N ASP A 63 -1.18 4.62 3.38
CA ASP A 63 -1.00 3.74 4.53
C ASP A 63 -0.29 4.51 5.67
N TYR A 64 -0.02 3.84 6.79
CA TYR A 64 0.67 4.49 7.91
C TYR A 64 2.08 4.98 7.54
N THR A 65 2.79 4.36 6.58
CA THR A 65 4.11 4.82 6.14
C THR A 65 3.99 6.15 5.42
N THR A 66 2.98 6.33 4.57
CA THR A 66 2.71 7.61 3.90
C THR A 66 2.42 8.72 4.91
N MET A 67 1.63 8.42 5.95
CA MET A 67 1.32 9.36 7.02
C MET A 67 2.55 9.70 7.87
N ILE A 68 3.34 8.70 8.27
CA ILE A 68 4.58 8.90 9.03
C ILE A 68 5.55 9.77 8.23
N ASN A 69 5.72 9.48 6.94
CA ASN A 69 6.57 10.28 6.05
C ASN A 69 6.07 11.73 5.96
N TYR A 70 4.76 11.94 5.88
CA TYR A 70 4.16 13.27 5.89
C TYR A 70 4.47 14.03 7.20
N VAL A 71 4.21 13.42 8.36
CA VAL A 71 4.51 14.02 9.68
C VAL A 71 6.01 14.30 9.83
N HIS A 72 6.85 13.32 9.48
CA HIS A 72 8.30 13.44 9.53
C HIS A 72 8.81 14.60 8.67
N SER A 73 8.24 14.82 7.48
CA SER A 73 8.61 15.94 6.60
C SER A 73 8.35 17.33 7.23
N GLY A 74 7.35 17.43 8.12
CA GLY A 74 7.06 18.65 8.85
C GLY A 74 7.97 18.89 10.06
N LEU A 75 8.47 17.82 10.68
CA LEU A 75 9.26 17.89 11.92
C LEU A 75 10.78 17.84 11.69
N VAL A 76 11.24 17.16 10.63
CA VAL A 76 12.66 16.90 10.35
C VAL A 76 13.07 17.55 9.03
N ARG A 77 13.01 18.89 9.00
CA ARG A 77 13.28 19.68 7.79
C ARG A 77 14.78 19.84 7.54
N LYS A 78 15.22 19.59 6.30
CA LYS A 78 16.61 19.83 5.86
C LYS A 78 16.73 21.22 5.21
N PRO A 79 17.89 21.91 5.31
CA PRO A 79 18.13 23.16 4.59
C PRO A 79 17.94 22.97 3.09
N PHE A 80 17.17 23.87 2.45
CA PHE A 80 16.97 23.84 1.01
C PHE A 80 18.23 24.34 0.30
N LYS A 81 18.98 23.41 -0.31
CA LYS A 81 20.05 23.72 -1.25
C LYS A 81 19.45 23.51 -2.63
N GLY A 82 19.10 24.60 -3.32
CA GLY A 82 18.66 24.52 -4.72
C GLY A 82 19.76 23.92 -5.61
N TYR A 83 19.54 23.90 -6.93
CA TYR A 83 20.63 23.55 -7.85
C TYR A 83 21.75 24.60 -7.71
N GLN A 84 22.92 24.17 -7.25
CA GLN A 84 24.17 24.91 -7.35
C GLN A 84 24.96 24.40 -8.56
#